data_AF-A0A925E175-F1
#
_entry.id   AF-A0A925E175-F1
#
_cell.length_a   1.000
_cell.length_b   1.000
_cell.length_c   1.000
_cell.angle_alpha   90.00
_cell.angle_beta   90.00
_cell.angle_gamma   90.00
#
_symmetry.space_group_name_H-M   'P 1'
#
loop_
_entity.id
_entity.type
_entity.pdbx_description
1 polymer ?
#
loop_
_entity_poly.entity_id
_entity_poly.type
_entity_poly.pdbx_seq_one_letter_code
_entity_poly.pdbx_strand_id
1 'polypeptide(L)'
;MASAREIKNRIRSVKNIAQIARALEAEAATKVRRAQARALASRAFAEKAWEILLNVQGATPAGTGTHPLLTKRENINSILMVVITSDRGLAGAYNGNIIRVAQRFASRMGKPVKFITVGKKARDSLVRARANVIAEFSKLPANPTLADIRPIAHLAIDEFLSGNVDDVYIAYTDFINTITQRPVVQGWLPLIPHEISDTVAAEYVKDVPAVTSGKQDYEYEPSPQAILDEIVPRFTELQLYQALLESQASEHSARMVAMRSASDNASQLSGDLTLLYNKARQSAITAEILDIVGGAEALQATIDAAVDHILAADTAMKNGKAFKSTTKSAAQSASLTMAATAAKQKAAASGQQDDLTKIEGIGSKMQAALKSAGISTYAVLAESSEAELRAAIEVAGMRFSPSLVTWARQAALAASGEWDALEELQKNMVSGREA
;
A
#
# COMPACT_ATOMS: atom_id res chain seq x y z
N MET A 1 10.17 25.11 0.43
CA MET A 1 10.43 23.76 1.00
C MET A 1 9.08 23.09 1.25
N ALA A 2 8.97 21.77 1.11
CA ALA A 2 7.74 21.04 1.46
C ALA A 2 7.37 21.31 2.92
N SER A 3 6.11 21.64 3.21
CA SER A 3 5.69 21.92 4.58
C SER A 3 5.81 20.68 5.46
N ALA A 4 6.10 20.84 6.75
CA ALA A 4 6.16 19.70 7.70
C ALA A 4 4.86 18.86 7.68
N ARG A 5 3.73 19.50 7.39
CA ARG A 5 2.42 18.88 7.20
C ARG A 5 2.37 17.96 5.97
N GLU A 6 2.91 18.38 4.83
CA GLU A 6 3.01 17.54 3.63
C GLU A 6 3.86 16.30 3.85
N ILE A 7 5.02 16.46 4.50
CA ILE A 7 5.92 15.34 4.81
C ILE A 7 5.19 14.33 5.73
N LYS A 8 4.49 14.82 6.76
CA LYS A 8 3.69 13.96 7.65
C LYS A 8 2.59 13.19 6.92
N ASN A 9 1.88 13.84 5.99
CA ASN A 9 0.87 13.19 5.16
C ASN A 9 1.49 12.12 4.25
N ARG A 10 2.67 12.40 3.69
CA ARG A 10 3.40 11.47 2.84
C ARG A 10 3.88 10.24 3.63
N ILE A 11 4.38 10.42 4.86
CA ILE A 11 4.73 9.31 5.77
C ILE A 11 3.51 8.40 6.00
N ARG A 12 2.34 8.99 6.30
CA ARG A 12 1.11 8.21 6.52
C ARG A 12 0.74 7.40 5.28
N SER A 13 0.77 8.04 4.10
CA SER A 13 0.48 7.37 2.83
C SER A 13 1.43 6.20 2.56
N VAL A 14 2.74 6.41 2.71
CA VAL A 14 3.76 5.38 2.50
C VAL A 14 3.61 4.21 3.49
N LYS A 15 3.28 4.50 4.76
CA LYS A 15 2.98 3.44 5.76
C LYS A 15 1.76 2.61 5.37
N ASN A 16 0.70 3.24 4.88
CA ASN A 16 -0.48 2.52 4.39
C ASN A 16 -0.14 1.63 3.19
N ILE A 17 0.66 2.14 2.24
CA ILE A 17 1.15 1.35 1.10
C ILE A 17 1.95 0.14 1.57
N ALA A 18 2.84 0.31 2.57
CA ALA A 18 3.62 -0.80 3.14
C ALA A 18 2.74 -1.88 3.79
N GLN A 19 1.67 -1.49 4.48
CA GLN A 19 0.71 -2.43 5.07
C GLN A 19 -0.07 -3.19 4.00
N ILE A 20 -0.55 -2.51 2.95
CA ILE A 20 -1.24 -3.15 1.82
C ILE A 20 -0.31 -4.12 1.10
N ALA A 21 0.94 -3.72 0.86
CA ALA A 21 1.95 -4.58 0.24
C ALA A 21 2.19 -5.85 1.07
N ARG A 22 2.34 -5.73 2.40
CA ARG A 22 2.47 -6.90 3.30
C ARG A 22 1.27 -7.83 3.27
N ALA A 23 0.06 -7.27 3.23
CA ALA A 23 -1.15 -8.09 3.12
C ALA A 23 -1.20 -8.87 1.79
N LEU A 24 -0.89 -8.20 0.68
CA LEU A 24 -0.83 -8.81 -0.65
C LEU A 24 0.30 -9.84 -0.78
N GLU A 25 1.43 -9.62 -0.13
CA GLU A 25 2.53 -10.59 -0.05
C GLU A 25 2.06 -11.88 0.65
N ALA A 26 1.42 -11.77 1.82
CA ALA A 26 0.91 -12.92 2.56
C ALA A 26 -0.19 -13.68 1.79
N GLU A 27 -1.09 -12.97 1.11
CA GLU A 27 -2.11 -13.55 0.24
C GLU A 27 -1.46 -14.32 -0.92
N ALA A 28 -0.46 -13.71 -1.59
CA ALA A 28 0.25 -14.32 -2.70
C ALA A 28 1.03 -15.57 -2.26
N ALA A 29 1.69 -15.53 -1.10
CA ALA A 29 2.42 -16.68 -0.54
C ALA A 29 1.52 -17.90 -0.35
N THR A 30 0.30 -17.69 0.14
CA THR A 30 -0.70 -18.77 0.30
C THR A 30 -1.13 -19.34 -1.04
N LYS A 31 -1.33 -18.48 -2.05
CA LYS A 31 -1.73 -18.89 -3.40
C LYS A 31 -0.62 -19.63 -4.15
N VAL A 32 0.65 -19.25 -3.99
CA VAL A 32 1.81 -19.98 -4.54
C VAL A 32 1.79 -21.43 -4.08
N ARG A 33 1.69 -21.68 -2.76
CA ARG A 33 1.68 -23.04 -2.20
C ARG A 33 0.55 -23.89 -2.78
N ARG A 34 -0.64 -23.32 -2.93
CA ARG A 34 -1.80 -24.01 -3.53
C ARG A 34 -1.58 -24.34 -5.00
N ALA A 35 -1.06 -23.39 -5.78
CA ALA A 35 -0.76 -23.60 -7.19
C ALA A 35 0.33 -24.66 -7.40
N GLN A 36 1.40 -24.63 -6.59
CA GLN A 36 2.47 -25.64 -6.59
C GLN A 36 1.95 -27.04 -6.30
N ALA A 37 1.13 -27.19 -5.23
CA ALA A 37 0.57 -28.49 -4.88
C ALA A 37 -0.27 -29.09 -6.03
N ARG A 38 -0.99 -28.25 -6.79
CA ARG A 38 -1.74 -28.68 -7.97
C ARG A 38 -0.85 -29.06 -9.13
N ALA A 39 0.17 -28.26 -9.43
CA ALA A 39 1.12 -28.55 -10.51
C ALA A 39 1.87 -29.87 -10.25
N LEU A 40 2.23 -30.14 -8.99
CA LEU A 40 2.82 -31.42 -8.59
C LEU A 40 1.83 -32.58 -8.72
N ALA A 41 0.57 -32.38 -8.31
CA ALA A 41 -0.47 -33.41 -8.42
C ALA A 41 -0.81 -33.75 -9.88
N SER A 42 -0.77 -32.78 -10.80
CA SER A 42 -1.03 -33.04 -12.23
C SER A 42 0.13 -33.73 -12.94
N ARG A 43 1.36 -33.62 -12.42
CA ARG A 43 2.58 -34.12 -13.08
C ARG A 43 2.56 -35.63 -13.27
N ALA A 44 2.21 -36.40 -12.23
CA ALA A 44 2.16 -37.86 -12.33
C ALA A 44 1.15 -38.35 -13.38
N PHE A 45 0.00 -37.66 -13.49
CA PHE A 45 -1.00 -37.96 -14.50
C PHE A 45 -0.51 -37.62 -15.91
N ALA A 46 0.17 -36.48 -16.09
CA ALA A 46 0.76 -36.09 -17.37
C ALA A 46 1.88 -37.03 -17.84
N GLU A 47 2.76 -37.44 -16.93
CA GLU A 47 3.82 -38.41 -17.21
C GLU A 47 3.24 -39.76 -17.65
N LYS A 48 2.24 -40.28 -16.94
CA LYS A 48 1.62 -41.56 -17.31
C LYS A 48 0.83 -41.48 -18.61
N ALA A 49 0.12 -40.38 -18.85
CA ALA A 49 -0.61 -40.18 -20.09
C ALA A 49 0.32 -40.08 -21.31
N TRP A 50 1.49 -39.43 -21.15
CA TRP A 50 2.52 -39.40 -22.19
C TRP A 50 3.16 -40.76 -22.44
N GLU A 51 3.44 -41.53 -21.38
CA GLU A 51 3.93 -42.90 -21.50
C GLU A 51 2.96 -43.78 -22.30
N ILE A 52 1.66 -43.71 -21.99
CA ILE A 52 0.62 -44.44 -22.74
C ILE A 52 0.60 -43.98 -24.20
N LEU A 53 0.65 -42.66 -24.46
CA LEU A 53 0.66 -42.12 -25.82
C LEU A 53 1.83 -42.65 -26.64
N LEU A 54 3.05 -42.64 -26.09
CA LEU A 54 4.25 -43.16 -26.74
C LEU A 54 4.16 -44.67 -27.03
N ASN A 55 3.58 -45.44 -26.10
CA ASN A 55 3.41 -46.88 -26.27
C ASN A 55 2.37 -47.22 -27.35
N VAL A 56 1.24 -46.50 -27.38
CA VAL A 56 0.19 -46.70 -28.41
C VAL A 56 0.71 -46.27 -29.78
N GLN A 57 1.47 -45.16 -29.85
CA GLN A 57 2.11 -44.72 -31.09
C GLN A 57 3.12 -45.76 -31.60
N GLY A 58 3.94 -46.34 -30.72
CA GLY A 58 4.90 -47.39 -31.07
C GLY A 58 4.27 -48.72 -31.49
N ALA A 59 3.04 -49.00 -31.03
CA ALA A 59 2.27 -50.19 -31.40
C ALA A 59 1.47 -50.03 -32.71
N THR A 60 1.31 -48.79 -33.21
CA THR A 60 0.58 -48.52 -34.44
C THR A 60 1.47 -48.77 -35.66
N PRO A 61 1.09 -49.65 -36.61
CA PRO A 61 1.88 -49.91 -37.82
C PRO A 61 2.18 -48.63 -38.62
N ALA A 62 3.40 -48.53 -39.16
CA ALA A 62 3.75 -47.44 -40.07
C ALA A 62 2.83 -47.45 -41.30
N GLY A 63 1.98 -46.44 -41.43
CA GLY A 63 1.06 -46.27 -42.57
C GLY A 63 -0.44 -46.46 -42.26
N THR A 64 -0.83 -46.96 -41.09
CA THR A 64 -2.22 -46.87 -40.61
C THR A 64 -2.42 -45.50 -39.95
N GLY A 65 -3.36 -44.71 -40.49
CA GLY A 65 -3.54 -43.27 -40.24
C GLY A 65 -3.27 -42.83 -38.80
N THR A 66 -2.09 -42.23 -38.60
CA THR A 66 -1.72 -41.59 -37.34
C THR A 66 -2.76 -40.51 -37.04
N HIS A 67 -3.23 -40.45 -35.79
CA HIS A 67 -4.21 -39.45 -35.34
C HIS A 67 -3.82 -38.06 -35.87
N PRO A 68 -4.73 -37.23 -36.43
CA PRO A 68 -4.36 -35.98 -37.11
C PRO A 68 -3.49 -35.04 -36.27
N LEU A 69 -3.70 -35.02 -34.95
CA LEU A 69 -2.89 -34.25 -33.99
C LEU A 69 -1.47 -34.78 -33.74
N LEU A 70 -1.13 -35.97 -34.23
CA LEU A 70 0.21 -36.60 -34.16
C LEU A 70 0.96 -36.52 -35.49
N THR A 71 0.32 -36.04 -36.54
CA THR A 71 0.88 -36.04 -37.89
C THR A 71 1.59 -34.72 -38.16
N LYS A 72 2.88 -34.78 -38.50
CA LYS A 72 3.65 -33.61 -38.92
C LYS A 72 3.10 -33.08 -40.24
N ARG A 73 2.89 -31.77 -40.34
CA ARG A 73 2.56 -31.11 -41.61
C ARG A 73 3.82 -30.79 -42.40
N GLU A 74 3.80 -31.08 -43.70
CA GLU A 74 4.96 -30.86 -44.57
C GLU A 74 5.24 -29.36 -44.78
N ASN A 75 4.18 -28.55 -44.89
CA ASN A 75 4.27 -27.10 -45.10
C ASN A 75 3.57 -26.36 -43.95
N ILE A 76 4.34 -25.64 -43.15
CA ILE A 76 3.81 -24.77 -42.10
C ILE A 76 3.64 -23.37 -42.71
N ASN A 77 2.40 -22.95 -42.97
CA ASN A 77 2.08 -21.64 -43.53
C ASN A 77 1.59 -20.66 -42.47
N SER A 78 0.92 -21.15 -41.42
CA SER A 78 0.32 -20.32 -40.39
C SER A 78 0.44 -20.94 -39.00
N ILE A 79 0.59 -20.08 -37.99
CA ILE A 79 0.89 -20.51 -36.62
C ILE A 79 -0.19 -19.97 -35.67
N LEU A 80 -0.57 -20.77 -34.69
CA LEU A 80 -1.38 -20.35 -33.56
C LEU A 80 -0.50 -20.28 -32.30
N MET A 81 -0.69 -19.24 -31.50
CA MET A 81 0.00 -19.11 -30.21
C MET A 81 -0.97 -18.80 -29.10
N VAL A 82 -1.04 -19.69 -28.11
CA VAL A 82 -1.79 -19.49 -26.87
C VAL A 82 -0.87 -18.76 -25.89
N VAL A 83 -1.20 -17.53 -25.51
CA VAL A 83 -0.37 -16.71 -24.61
C VAL A 83 -1.03 -16.59 -23.25
N ILE A 84 -0.39 -17.15 -22.22
CA ILE A 84 -0.89 -17.17 -20.85
C ILE A 84 -0.28 -16.01 -20.05
N THR A 85 -1.14 -15.17 -19.49
CA THR A 85 -0.81 -14.02 -18.65
C THR A 85 -1.80 -13.89 -17.50
N SER A 86 -1.56 -12.91 -16.61
CA SER A 86 -2.49 -12.61 -15.52
C SER A 86 -3.59 -11.64 -15.96
N ASP A 87 -4.71 -11.67 -15.23
CA ASP A 87 -5.73 -10.62 -15.34
C ASP A 87 -5.36 -9.36 -14.56
N ARG A 88 -4.68 -9.53 -13.43
CA ARG A 88 -4.33 -8.45 -12.48
C ARG A 88 -2.87 -8.04 -12.61
N GLY A 89 -2.57 -6.78 -12.32
CA GLY A 89 -1.19 -6.27 -12.25
C GLY A 89 -0.44 -6.67 -10.97
N LEU A 90 0.56 -5.86 -10.63
CA LEU A 90 1.37 -5.98 -9.41
C LEU A 90 2.16 -7.29 -9.28
N ALA A 91 2.52 -7.91 -10.41
CA ALA A 91 3.31 -9.15 -10.47
C ALA A 91 4.75 -8.91 -11.00
N GLY A 92 5.31 -7.73 -10.72
CA GLY A 92 6.62 -7.34 -11.25
C GLY A 92 6.67 -7.41 -12.79
N ALA A 93 7.75 -8.00 -13.32
CA ALA A 93 7.99 -8.13 -14.75
C ALA A 93 7.27 -9.32 -15.42
N TYR A 94 6.53 -10.14 -14.67
CA TYR A 94 5.92 -11.39 -15.15
C TYR A 94 5.20 -11.26 -16.50
N ASN A 95 4.18 -10.41 -16.59
CA ASN A 95 3.41 -10.23 -17.82
C ASN A 95 4.27 -9.66 -18.96
N GLY A 96 5.10 -8.67 -18.65
CA GLY A 96 5.93 -8.01 -19.65
C GLY A 96 6.98 -8.96 -20.26
N ASN A 97 7.49 -9.90 -19.47
CA ASN A 97 8.47 -10.88 -19.93
C ASN A 97 7.85 -11.86 -20.91
N ILE A 98 6.73 -12.51 -20.55
CA ILE A 98 6.12 -13.52 -21.42
C ILE A 98 5.55 -12.90 -22.71
N ILE A 99 4.94 -11.72 -22.64
CA ILE A 99 4.44 -11.00 -23.84
C ILE A 99 5.60 -10.68 -24.79
N ARG A 100 6.73 -10.21 -24.25
CA ARG A 100 7.91 -9.88 -25.06
C ARG A 100 8.55 -11.12 -25.69
N VAL A 101 8.56 -12.25 -24.98
CA VAL A 101 9.01 -13.53 -25.53
C VAL A 101 8.07 -14.01 -26.63
N ALA A 102 6.76 -14.03 -26.39
CA ALA A 102 5.75 -14.43 -27.38
C ALA A 102 5.84 -13.60 -28.67
N GLN A 103 5.95 -12.26 -28.55
CA GLN A 103 6.10 -11.38 -29.71
C GLN A 103 7.42 -11.59 -30.45
N ARG A 104 8.54 -11.75 -29.73
CA ARG A 104 9.84 -12.02 -30.36
C ARG A 104 9.84 -13.36 -31.09
N PHE A 105 9.30 -14.39 -30.46
CA PHE A 105 9.14 -15.71 -31.08
C PHE A 105 8.28 -15.60 -32.35
N ALA A 106 7.10 -14.99 -32.26
CA ALA A 106 6.20 -14.79 -33.40
C ALA A 106 6.87 -14.03 -34.56
N SER A 107 7.64 -12.97 -34.26
CA SER A 107 8.35 -12.20 -35.30
C SER A 107 9.45 -13.00 -36.00
N ARG A 108 10.12 -13.91 -35.29
CA ARG A 108 11.24 -14.71 -35.81
C ARG A 108 10.79 -15.90 -36.65
N MET A 109 9.61 -16.43 -36.39
CA MET A 109 9.05 -17.52 -37.20
C MET A 109 8.79 -17.10 -38.66
N GLY A 110 8.69 -15.79 -38.95
CA GLY A 110 8.53 -15.27 -40.32
C GLY A 110 7.20 -15.63 -40.99
N LYS A 111 6.23 -16.13 -40.22
CA LYS A 111 4.92 -16.63 -40.68
C LYS A 111 3.79 -15.88 -40.00
N PRO A 112 2.60 -15.80 -40.63
CA PRO A 112 1.43 -15.22 -39.99
C PRO A 112 1.06 -15.98 -38.70
N VAL A 113 1.02 -15.24 -37.59
CA VAL A 113 0.69 -15.77 -36.26
C VAL A 113 -0.68 -15.26 -35.81
N LYS A 114 -1.57 -16.20 -35.48
CA LYS A 114 -2.82 -15.97 -34.76
C LYS A 114 -2.58 -16.16 -33.26
N PHE A 115 -3.26 -15.40 -32.43
CA PHE A 115 -3.11 -15.45 -30.98
C PHE A 115 -4.43 -15.81 -30.29
N ILE A 116 -4.37 -16.75 -29.34
CA ILE A 116 -5.39 -16.95 -28.32
C ILE A 116 -4.82 -16.39 -27.03
N THR A 117 -5.56 -15.49 -26.38
CA THR A 117 -5.08 -14.84 -25.16
C THR A 117 -5.76 -15.42 -23.94
N VAL A 118 -4.96 -15.88 -22.98
CA VAL A 118 -5.42 -16.28 -21.65
C VAL A 118 -4.97 -15.21 -20.67
N GLY A 119 -5.94 -14.51 -20.09
CA GLY A 119 -5.72 -13.37 -19.21
C GLY A 119 -5.75 -12.01 -19.92
N LYS A 120 -6.24 -11.00 -19.18
CA LYS A 120 -6.45 -9.64 -19.67
C LYS A 120 -5.18 -8.95 -20.18
N LYS A 121 -4.02 -9.22 -19.56
CA LYS A 121 -2.76 -8.51 -19.89
C LYS A 121 -2.21 -8.86 -21.26
N ALA A 122 -2.30 -10.12 -21.69
CA ALA A 122 -1.96 -10.53 -23.05
C ALA A 122 -2.84 -9.82 -24.07
N ARG A 123 -4.16 -9.88 -23.89
CA ARG A 123 -5.12 -9.23 -24.78
C ARG A 123 -4.83 -7.75 -24.96
N ASP A 124 -4.80 -6.99 -23.85
CA ASP A 124 -4.64 -5.53 -23.91
C ASP A 124 -3.33 -5.14 -24.61
N SER A 125 -2.27 -5.94 -24.47
CA SER A 125 -0.97 -5.68 -25.10
C SER A 125 -0.93 -6.09 -26.56
N LEU A 126 -1.46 -7.26 -26.92
CA LEU A 126 -1.43 -7.79 -28.28
C LEU A 126 -2.37 -7.03 -29.22
N VAL A 127 -3.58 -6.67 -28.73
CA VAL A 127 -4.52 -5.81 -29.47
C VAL A 127 -3.89 -4.45 -29.75
N ARG A 128 -3.21 -3.85 -28.76
CA ARG A 128 -2.50 -2.58 -28.96
C ARG A 128 -1.37 -2.68 -29.99
N ALA A 129 -0.69 -3.83 -30.02
CA ALA A 129 0.33 -4.13 -31.02
C ALA A 129 -0.25 -4.47 -32.41
N ARG A 130 -1.57 -4.43 -32.59
CA ARG A 130 -2.29 -4.82 -33.82
C ARG A 130 -2.01 -6.27 -34.24
N ALA A 131 -1.70 -7.14 -33.27
CA ALA A 131 -1.56 -8.57 -33.53
C ALA A 131 -2.94 -9.21 -33.78
N ASN A 132 -2.95 -10.31 -34.54
CA ASN A 132 -4.18 -11.03 -34.88
C ASN A 132 -4.64 -11.90 -33.70
N VAL A 133 -5.49 -11.35 -32.82
CA VAL A 133 -6.07 -12.07 -31.68
C VAL A 133 -7.42 -12.65 -32.09
N ILE A 134 -7.53 -13.98 -32.17
CA ILE A 134 -8.75 -14.66 -32.61
C ILE A 134 -9.72 -14.96 -31.46
N ALA A 135 -9.21 -15.10 -30.23
CA ALA A 135 -10.03 -15.35 -29.05
C ALA A 135 -9.37 -14.83 -27.76
N GLU A 136 -10.22 -14.56 -26.77
CA GLU A 136 -9.86 -14.11 -25.43
C GLU A 136 -10.54 -14.99 -24.38
N PHE A 137 -9.75 -15.46 -23.42
CA PHE A 137 -10.22 -16.11 -22.20
C PHE A 137 -9.64 -15.36 -20.99
N SER A 138 -10.40 -14.41 -20.44
CA SER A 138 -10.02 -13.66 -19.23
C SER A 138 -10.91 -14.03 -18.05
N LYS A 139 -10.48 -13.63 -16.84
CA LYS A 139 -11.20 -13.87 -15.58
C LYS A 139 -11.45 -15.34 -15.29
N LEU A 140 -10.44 -16.17 -15.55
CA LEU A 140 -10.49 -17.56 -15.12
C LEU A 140 -10.66 -17.64 -13.59
N PRO A 141 -11.36 -18.66 -13.08
CA PRO A 141 -11.47 -18.87 -11.64
C PRO A 141 -10.09 -18.93 -10.99
N ALA A 142 -9.97 -18.46 -9.74
CA ALA A 142 -8.72 -18.54 -8.98
C ALA A 142 -8.21 -19.98 -8.82
N ASN A 143 -9.12 -20.95 -8.94
CA ASN A 143 -8.84 -22.38 -8.96
C ASN A 143 -9.41 -22.95 -10.26
N PRO A 144 -8.68 -22.85 -11.38
CA PRO A 144 -9.18 -23.35 -12.65
C PRO A 144 -9.25 -24.87 -12.59
N THR A 145 -10.33 -25.40 -13.16
CA THR A 145 -10.54 -26.82 -13.39
C THR A 145 -10.29 -27.16 -14.85
N LEU A 146 -10.21 -28.45 -15.19
CA LEU A 146 -10.06 -28.86 -16.59
C LEU A 146 -11.26 -28.40 -17.45
N ALA A 147 -12.46 -28.29 -16.86
CA ALA A 147 -13.65 -27.81 -17.54
C ALA A 147 -13.54 -26.33 -17.98
N ASP A 148 -12.83 -25.50 -17.21
CA ASP A 148 -12.61 -24.08 -17.55
C ASP A 148 -11.66 -23.89 -18.74
N ILE A 149 -10.82 -24.90 -19.00
CA ILE A 149 -9.71 -24.84 -19.97
C ILE A 149 -10.07 -25.57 -21.27
N ARG A 150 -10.95 -26.57 -21.18
CA ARG A 150 -11.46 -27.34 -22.31
C ARG A 150 -11.88 -26.45 -23.50
N PRO A 151 -12.61 -25.33 -23.33
CA PRO A 151 -12.98 -24.46 -24.46
C PRO A 151 -11.78 -23.85 -25.19
N ILE A 152 -10.71 -23.54 -24.46
CA ILE A 152 -9.47 -22.98 -25.02
C ILE A 152 -8.76 -24.06 -25.85
N ALA A 153 -8.69 -25.28 -25.31
CA ALA A 153 -8.05 -26.40 -25.98
C ALA A 153 -8.82 -26.84 -27.23
N HIS A 154 -10.14 -26.97 -27.14
CA HIS A 154 -10.97 -27.35 -28.28
C HIS A 154 -10.88 -26.32 -29.39
N LEU A 155 -10.91 -25.03 -29.08
CA LEU A 155 -10.72 -23.99 -30.10
C LEU A 155 -9.37 -24.12 -30.82
N ALA A 156 -8.29 -24.40 -30.09
CA ALA A 156 -6.96 -24.58 -30.69
C ALA A 156 -6.87 -25.86 -31.53
N ILE A 157 -7.49 -26.94 -31.06
CA ILE A 157 -7.60 -28.22 -31.78
C ILE A 157 -8.41 -28.02 -33.06
N ASP A 158 -9.56 -27.34 -33.00
CA ASP A 158 -10.46 -27.11 -34.13
C ASP A 158 -9.80 -26.25 -35.22
N GLU A 159 -9.10 -25.17 -34.83
CA GLU A 159 -8.30 -24.37 -35.76
C GLU A 159 -7.20 -25.20 -36.45
N PHE A 160 -6.58 -26.13 -35.72
CA PHE A 160 -5.57 -27.02 -36.30
C PHE A 160 -6.18 -28.07 -37.23
N LEU A 161 -7.26 -28.75 -36.82
CA LEU A 161 -7.93 -29.80 -37.59
C LEU A 161 -8.59 -29.25 -38.86
N SER A 162 -9.13 -28.03 -38.81
CA SER A 162 -9.68 -27.33 -39.98
C SER A 162 -8.61 -26.90 -40.99
N GLY A 163 -7.33 -26.97 -40.64
CA GLY A 163 -6.22 -26.52 -41.49
C GLY A 163 -6.06 -25.01 -41.55
N ASN A 164 -6.74 -24.27 -40.66
CA ASN A 164 -6.60 -22.83 -40.51
C ASN A 164 -5.26 -22.43 -39.89
N VAL A 165 -4.61 -23.37 -39.17
CA VAL A 165 -3.26 -23.27 -38.61
C VAL A 165 -2.53 -24.59 -38.75
N ASP A 166 -1.21 -24.53 -38.92
CA ASP A 166 -0.37 -25.71 -39.16
C ASP A 166 0.49 -26.09 -37.95
N ASP A 167 0.80 -25.13 -37.09
CA ASP A 167 1.51 -25.33 -35.81
C ASP A 167 0.82 -24.55 -34.70
N VAL A 168 0.80 -25.11 -33.50
CA VAL A 168 0.27 -24.46 -32.29
C VAL A 168 1.33 -24.47 -31.19
N TYR A 169 1.56 -23.31 -30.59
CA TYR A 169 2.47 -23.12 -29.46
C TYR A 169 1.75 -22.58 -28.22
N ILE A 170 2.26 -22.90 -27.03
CA ILE A 170 1.85 -22.31 -25.76
C ILE A 170 2.99 -21.45 -25.22
N ALA A 171 2.77 -20.14 -25.13
CA ALA A 171 3.66 -19.22 -24.45
C ALA A 171 3.18 -19.03 -23.00
N TYR A 172 3.97 -19.51 -22.04
CA TYR A 172 3.66 -19.41 -20.62
C TYR A 172 4.93 -19.22 -19.78
N THR A 173 4.79 -19.03 -18.47
CA THR A 173 5.95 -18.86 -17.59
C THR A 173 6.16 -20.09 -16.72
N ASP A 174 7.28 -20.77 -16.94
CA ASP A 174 7.69 -21.96 -16.21
C ASP A 174 8.10 -21.61 -14.78
N PHE A 175 7.55 -22.38 -13.83
CA PHE A 175 7.81 -22.20 -12.41
C PHE A 175 9.00 -23.07 -11.99
N ILE A 176 10.18 -22.45 -11.85
CA ILE A 176 11.38 -23.14 -11.36
C ILE A 176 11.40 -23.08 -9.83
N ASN A 177 11.39 -21.86 -9.29
CA ASN A 177 11.33 -21.64 -7.85
C ASN A 177 10.72 -20.26 -7.55
N THR A 178 10.65 -19.93 -6.25
CA THR A 178 9.97 -18.73 -5.78
C THR A 178 10.57 -17.42 -6.30
N ILE A 179 11.86 -17.41 -6.64
CA ILE A 179 12.59 -16.23 -7.12
C ILE A 179 12.73 -16.25 -8.64
N THR A 180 12.97 -17.43 -9.22
CA THR A 180 13.24 -17.62 -10.64
C THR A 180 12.00 -18.13 -11.36
N GLN A 181 11.46 -17.30 -12.26
CA GLN A 181 10.42 -17.68 -13.21
C GLN A 181 10.95 -17.48 -14.63
N ARG A 182 10.78 -18.46 -15.51
CA ARG A 182 11.32 -18.42 -16.87
C ARG A 182 10.19 -18.36 -17.89
N PRO A 183 10.07 -17.31 -18.71
CA PRO A 183 9.13 -17.31 -19.83
C PRO A 183 9.61 -18.29 -20.89
N VAL A 184 8.72 -19.20 -21.31
CA VAL A 184 9.00 -20.25 -22.30
C VAL A 184 7.90 -20.30 -23.35
N VAL A 185 8.23 -20.86 -24.51
CA VAL A 185 7.31 -21.17 -25.61
C VAL A 185 7.41 -22.66 -25.87
N GLN A 186 6.38 -23.41 -25.48
CA GLN A 186 6.32 -24.84 -25.68
C GLN A 186 5.55 -25.15 -26.97
N GLY A 187 6.08 -26.05 -27.80
CA GLY A 187 5.35 -26.62 -28.93
C GLY A 187 4.21 -27.51 -28.44
N TRP A 188 3.02 -27.35 -29.00
CA TRP A 188 1.82 -28.02 -28.51
C TRP A 188 1.15 -28.92 -29.54
N LEU A 189 0.80 -28.39 -30.72
CA LEU A 189 0.28 -29.20 -31.82
C LEU A 189 1.13 -28.97 -33.08
N PRO A 190 1.38 -29.99 -33.90
CA PRO A 190 1.11 -31.41 -33.62
C PRO A 190 1.94 -31.92 -32.42
N LEU A 191 1.48 -32.97 -31.72
CA LEU A 191 2.14 -33.53 -30.52
C LEU A 191 3.39 -34.35 -30.92
N ILE A 192 4.32 -33.68 -31.56
CA ILE A 192 5.63 -34.18 -31.95
C ILE A 192 6.69 -33.25 -31.34
N PRO A 193 7.94 -33.69 -31.22
CA PRO A 193 9.03 -32.77 -30.93
C PRO A 193 9.10 -31.66 -31.99
N HIS A 194 8.92 -30.40 -31.58
CA HIS A 194 9.08 -29.25 -32.48
C HIS A 194 10.55 -28.91 -32.62
N GLU A 195 11.11 -29.16 -33.79
CA GLU A 195 12.46 -28.74 -34.15
C GLU A 195 12.41 -27.30 -34.67
N ILE A 196 13.03 -26.37 -33.95
CA ILE A 196 13.13 -24.96 -34.35
C ILE A 196 14.56 -24.67 -34.78
N SER A 197 14.73 -24.22 -36.03
CA SER A 197 16.04 -23.98 -36.63
C SER A 197 16.72 -22.67 -36.16
N ASP A 198 15.96 -21.71 -35.62
CA ASP A 198 16.50 -20.46 -35.06
C ASP A 198 17.00 -20.69 -33.63
N THR A 199 18.31 -20.57 -33.42
CA THR A 199 19.00 -20.78 -32.15
C THR A 199 18.50 -19.90 -31.00
N VAL A 200 17.98 -18.70 -31.31
CA VAL A 200 17.46 -17.78 -30.28
C VAL A 200 15.99 -18.06 -29.97
N ALA A 201 15.23 -18.55 -30.94
CA ALA A 201 13.87 -19.01 -30.66
C ALA A 201 13.90 -20.32 -29.85
N ALA A 202 14.88 -21.20 -30.14
CA ALA A 202 15.13 -22.44 -29.40
C ALA A 202 15.46 -22.21 -27.91
N GLU A 203 16.11 -21.09 -27.55
CA GLU A 203 16.42 -20.76 -26.14
C GLU A 203 15.16 -20.70 -25.24
N TYR A 204 14.02 -20.32 -25.82
CA TYR A 204 12.77 -20.21 -25.09
C TYR A 204 11.95 -21.50 -25.14
N VAL A 205 12.40 -22.52 -25.88
CA VAL A 205 11.66 -23.78 -26.00
C VAL A 205 11.91 -24.64 -24.77
N LYS A 206 10.83 -25.11 -24.15
CA LYS A 206 10.93 -26.07 -23.05
C LYS A 206 11.14 -27.46 -23.64
N ASP A 207 12.24 -28.11 -23.27
CA ASP A 207 12.52 -29.49 -23.65
C ASP A 207 11.41 -30.42 -23.11
N VAL A 208 10.96 -31.34 -23.95
CA VAL A 208 10.01 -32.39 -23.52
C VAL A 208 10.76 -33.38 -22.62
N PRO A 209 10.20 -33.78 -21.47
CA PRO A 209 10.83 -34.79 -20.63
C PRO A 209 11.11 -36.07 -21.43
N ALA A 210 12.33 -36.60 -21.33
CA ALA A 210 12.66 -37.91 -21.87
C ALA A 210 11.90 -38.97 -21.07
N VAL A 211 10.73 -39.37 -21.55
CA VAL A 211 9.98 -40.46 -20.92
C VAL A 211 10.64 -41.77 -21.28
N THR A 212 11.05 -42.52 -20.26
CA THR A 212 11.60 -43.86 -20.40
C THR A 212 10.59 -44.71 -21.15
N SER A 213 10.89 -45.00 -22.41
CA SER A 213 10.10 -45.90 -23.24
C SER A 213 10.27 -47.33 -22.70
N GLY A 214 9.54 -47.66 -21.65
CA GLY A 214 9.32 -49.04 -21.29
C GLY A 214 8.38 -49.63 -22.34
N LYS A 215 8.91 -50.42 -23.28
CA LYS A 215 8.08 -51.27 -24.15
C LYS A 215 7.35 -52.26 -23.26
N GLN A 216 6.17 -51.86 -22.78
CA GLN A 216 5.24 -52.77 -22.14
C GLN A 216 4.25 -53.22 -23.20
N ASP A 217 4.03 -54.53 -23.28
CA ASP A 217 3.02 -55.10 -24.15
C ASP A 217 1.64 -54.82 -23.52
N TYR A 218 0.88 -53.92 -24.14
CA TYR A 218 -0.49 -53.61 -23.76
C TYR A 218 -1.47 -54.36 -24.67
N GLU A 219 -2.54 -54.88 -24.09
CA GLU A 219 -3.73 -55.30 -24.82
C GLU A 219 -4.66 -54.08 -24.97
N TYR A 220 -5.06 -53.76 -26.20
CA TYR A 220 -5.82 -52.56 -26.53
C TYR A 220 -7.27 -52.91 -26.84
N GLU A 221 -8.20 -52.46 -25.99
CA GLU A 221 -9.65 -52.63 -26.18
C GLU A 221 -10.34 -51.25 -26.27
N PRO A 222 -11.17 -50.95 -27.28
CA PRO A 222 -11.60 -51.81 -28.40
C PRO A 222 -10.63 -51.84 -29.59
N SER A 223 -9.80 -50.81 -29.79
CA SER A 223 -8.70 -50.80 -30.77
C SER A 223 -7.69 -49.70 -30.43
N PRO A 224 -6.42 -49.81 -30.88
CA PRO A 224 -5.43 -48.74 -30.66
C PRO A 224 -5.87 -47.37 -31.19
N GLN A 225 -6.54 -47.33 -32.35
CA GLN A 225 -7.01 -46.08 -32.96
C GLN A 225 -8.11 -45.42 -32.11
N ALA A 226 -9.10 -46.20 -31.65
CA ALA A 226 -10.18 -45.67 -30.81
C ALA A 226 -9.65 -45.10 -29.50
N ILE A 227 -8.61 -45.74 -28.93
CA ILE A 227 -7.92 -45.25 -27.74
C ILE A 227 -7.18 -43.94 -28.04
N LEU A 228 -6.48 -43.82 -29.18
CA LEU A 228 -5.84 -42.57 -29.58
C LEU A 228 -6.84 -41.43 -29.74
N ASP A 229 -7.99 -41.68 -30.39
CA ASP A 229 -9.03 -40.68 -30.62
C ASP A 229 -9.59 -40.10 -29.31
N GLU A 230 -9.60 -40.87 -28.21
CA GLU A 230 -10.05 -40.39 -26.89
C GLU A 230 -8.91 -39.81 -26.03
N ILE A 231 -7.73 -40.45 -26.03
CA ILE A 231 -6.60 -40.05 -25.19
C ILE A 231 -5.94 -38.78 -25.71
N VAL A 232 -5.76 -38.66 -27.03
CA VAL A 232 -4.99 -37.56 -27.63
C VAL A 232 -5.61 -36.19 -27.29
N PRO A 233 -6.92 -35.94 -27.50
CA PRO A 233 -7.52 -34.66 -27.13
C PRO A 233 -7.45 -34.37 -25.62
N ARG A 234 -7.68 -35.39 -24.78
CA ARG A 234 -7.57 -35.24 -23.31
C ARG A 234 -6.16 -34.92 -22.86
N PHE A 235 -5.16 -35.52 -23.51
CA PHE A 235 -3.76 -35.25 -23.25
C PHE A 235 -3.39 -33.82 -23.66
N THR A 236 -3.88 -33.36 -24.81
CA THR A 236 -3.74 -31.98 -25.27
C THR A 236 -4.34 -31.00 -24.25
N GLU A 237 -5.56 -31.25 -23.76
CA GLU A 237 -6.21 -30.47 -22.68
C GLU A 237 -5.34 -30.42 -21.41
N LEU A 238 -4.77 -31.56 -21.01
CA LEU A 238 -3.93 -31.67 -19.82
C LEU A 238 -2.63 -30.86 -19.94
N GLN A 239 -1.98 -30.87 -21.10
CA GLN A 239 -0.76 -30.07 -21.32
C GLN A 239 -1.04 -28.58 -21.16
N LEU A 240 -2.15 -28.08 -21.71
CA LEU A 240 -2.55 -26.68 -21.50
C LEU A 240 -2.89 -26.41 -20.03
N TYR A 241 -3.56 -27.35 -19.35
CA TYR A 241 -3.85 -27.21 -17.93
C TYR A 241 -2.57 -27.13 -17.08
N GLN A 242 -1.58 -27.97 -17.35
CA GLN A 242 -0.29 -27.92 -16.67
C GLN A 242 0.42 -26.59 -16.92
N ALA A 243 0.48 -26.13 -18.17
CA ALA A 243 1.06 -24.82 -18.52
C ALA A 243 0.35 -23.67 -17.78
N LEU A 244 -0.97 -23.72 -17.65
CA LEU A 244 -1.74 -22.75 -16.89
C LEU A 244 -1.39 -22.79 -15.39
N LEU A 245 -1.32 -23.98 -14.78
CA LEU A 245 -0.98 -24.13 -13.35
C LEU A 245 0.45 -23.65 -13.04
N GLU A 246 1.42 -24.00 -13.90
CA GLU A 246 2.80 -23.52 -13.81
C GLU A 246 2.83 -21.98 -13.94
N SER A 247 2.06 -21.43 -14.87
CA SER A 247 1.94 -19.98 -15.06
C SER A 247 1.30 -19.27 -13.86
N GLN A 248 0.27 -19.87 -13.23
CA GLN A 248 -0.35 -19.34 -12.01
C GLN A 248 0.60 -19.37 -10.81
N ALA A 249 1.36 -20.45 -10.64
CA ALA A 249 2.39 -20.54 -9.61
C ALA A 249 3.45 -19.45 -9.80
N SER A 250 3.93 -19.27 -11.04
CA SER A 250 4.85 -18.20 -11.43
C SER A 250 4.28 -16.81 -11.18
N GLU A 251 3.01 -16.57 -11.53
CA GLU A 251 2.33 -15.29 -11.33
C GLU A 251 2.25 -14.91 -9.83
N HIS A 252 1.78 -15.84 -9.01
CA HIS A 252 1.66 -15.61 -7.57
C HIS A 252 3.03 -15.43 -6.93
N SER A 253 4.06 -16.13 -7.42
CA SER A 253 5.42 -16.01 -6.92
C SER A 253 6.03 -14.65 -7.26
N ALA A 254 5.92 -14.23 -8.52
CA ALA A 254 6.38 -12.92 -8.96
C ALA A 254 5.66 -11.78 -8.24
N ARG A 255 4.36 -11.94 -7.96
CA ARG A 255 3.59 -11.00 -7.13
C ARG A 255 4.09 -10.95 -5.69
N MET A 256 4.32 -12.09 -5.07
CA MET A 256 4.85 -12.15 -3.71
C MET A 256 6.18 -11.42 -3.60
N VAL A 257 7.12 -11.68 -4.52
CA VAL A 257 8.44 -11.01 -4.57
C VAL A 257 8.29 -9.51 -4.82
N ALA A 258 7.42 -9.10 -5.75
CA ALA A 258 7.17 -7.69 -6.04
C ALA A 258 6.56 -6.95 -4.84
N MET A 259 5.64 -7.58 -4.12
CA MET A 259 5.02 -6.99 -2.93
C MET A 259 5.98 -6.92 -1.75
N ARG A 260 6.83 -7.94 -1.55
CA ARG A 260 7.89 -7.92 -0.55
C ARG A 260 8.85 -6.76 -0.79
N SER A 261 9.37 -6.64 -2.02
CA SER A 261 10.23 -5.52 -2.40
C SER A 261 9.53 -4.17 -2.23
N ALA A 262 8.24 -4.07 -2.58
CA ALA A 262 7.46 -2.85 -2.38
C ALA A 262 7.29 -2.49 -0.89
N SER A 263 7.07 -3.47 -0.02
CA SER A 263 6.98 -3.28 1.44
C SER A 263 8.31 -2.82 2.03
N ASP A 264 9.41 -3.44 1.63
CA ASP A 264 10.75 -3.10 2.10
C ASP A 264 11.14 -1.68 1.66
N ASN A 265 10.93 -1.36 0.38
CA ASN A 265 11.17 -0.02 -0.18
C ASN A 265 10.30 1.05 0.49
N ALA A 266 9.03 0.75 0.77
CA ALA A 266 8.14 1.68 1.46
C ALA A 266 8.57 1.89 2.92
N SER A 267 9.06 0.85 3.59
CA SER A 267 9.57 0.96 4.97
C SER A 267 10.83 1.81 5.04
N GLN A 268 11.76 1.64 4.10
CA GLN A 268 12.95 2.49 3.96
C GLN A 268 12.57 3.95 3.71
N LEU A 269 11.69 4.20 2.72
CA LEU A 269 11.23 5.55 2.39
C LEU A 269 10.50 6.21 3.58
N SER A 270 9.75 5.45 4.36
CA SER A 270 9.13 5.96 5.59
C SER A 270 10.19 6.38 6.62
N GLY A 271 11.31 5.68 6.71
CA GLY A 271 12.45 6.06 7.57
C GLY A 271 13.04 7.39 7.13
N ASP A 272 13.37 7.52 5.85
CA ASP A 272 13.97 8.74 5.28
C ASP A 272 13.05 9.96 5.43
N LEU A 273 11.75 9.79 5.15
CA LEU A 273 10.76 10.85 5.34
C LEU A 273 10.62 11.24 6.81
N THR A 274 10.81 10.32 7.74
CA THR A 274 10.76 10.62 9.19
C THR A 274 11.94 11.49 9.59
N LEU A 275 13.15 11.22 9.08
CA LEU A 275 14.32 12.08 9.29
C LEU A 275 14.10 13.48 8.72
N LEU A 276 13.58 13.57 7.49
CA LEU A 276 13.24 14.85 6.85
C LEU A 276 12.17 15.62 7.63
N TYR A 277 11.14 14.94 8.14
CA TYR A 277 10.11 15.55 8.97
C TYR A 277 10.68 16.12 10.27
N ASN A 278 11.54 15.37 10.95
CA ASN A 278 12.16 15.82 12.19
C ASN A 278 13.05 17.05 11.95
N LYS A 279 13.83 17.05 10.87
CA LYS A 279 14.64 18.21 10.47
C LYS A 279 13.78 19.43 10.15
N ALA A 280 12.73 19.26 9.33
CA ALA A 280 11.81 20.35 8.99
C ALA A 280 11.07 20.89 10.22
N ARG A 281 10.67 20.02 11.15
CA ARG A 281 10.06 20.40 12.41
C ARG A 281 11.01 21.21 13.29
N GLN A 282 12.27 20.78 13.41
CA GLN A 282 13.28 21.51 14.17
C GLN A 282 13.53 22.90 13.56
N SER A 283 13.70 22.99 12.24
CA SER A 283 13.88 24.28 11.56
C SER A 283 12.68 25.20 11.74
N ALA A 284 11.45 24.67 11.72
CA ALA A 284 10.24 25.46 12.00
C ALA A 284 10.22 25.98 13.44
N ILE A 285 10.51 25.13 14.43
CA ILE A 285 10.59 25.54 15.84
C ILE A 285 11.67 26.61 16.03
N THR A 286 12.85 26.45 15.43
CA THR A 286 13.93 27.44 15.51
C THR A 286 13.52 28.76 14.87
N ALA A 287 12.84 28.74 13.72
CA ALA A 287 12.33 29.95 13.08
C ALA A 287 11.27 30.65 13.96
N GLU A 288 10.32 29.90 14.53
CA GLU A 288 9.32 30.43 15.46
C GLU A 288 9.98 31.05 16.70
N ILE A 289 11.03 30.43 17.26
CA ILE A 289 11.78 30.99 18.39
C ILE A 289 12.52 32.27 17.99
N LEU A 290 13.18 32.29 16.82
CA LEU A 290 13.88 33.48 16.31
C LEU A 290 12.92 34.64 16.03
N ASP A 291 11.72 34.36 15.52
CA ASP A 291 10.68 35.37 15.31
C ASP A 291 10.17 35.94 16.64
N ILE A 292 9.98 35.10 17.67
CA ILE A 292 9.58 35.55 19.02
C ILE A 292 10.68 36.41 19.66
N VAL A 293 11.94 35.95 19.62
CA VAL A 293 13.08 36.68 20.20
C VAL A 293 13.32 37.99 19.45
N GLY A 294 13.30 37.97 18.12
CA GLY A 294 13.44 39.19 17.31
C GLY A 294 12.30 40.19 17.54
N GLY A 295 11.07 39.72 17.73
CA GLY A 295 9.93 40.57 18.10
C GLY A 295 10.07 41.16 19.50
N ALA A 296 10.55 40.38 20.48
CA ALA A 296 10.82 40.84 21.83
C ALA A 296 11.96 41.87 21.89
N GLU A 297 13.05 41.64 21.15
CA GLU A 297 14.17 42.58 21.04
C GLU A 297 13.75 43.88 20.35
N ALA A 298 12.93 43.81 19.29
CA ALA A 298 12.39 45.01 18.64
C ALA A 298 11.48 45.82 19.58
N LEU A 299 10.68 45.15 20.41
CA LEU A 299 9.88 45.81 21.44
C LEU A 299 10.76 46.44 22.54
N GLN A 300 11.79 45.75 23.00
CA GLN A 300 12.71 46.30 23.99
C GLN A 300 13.45 47.53 23.43
N ALA A 301 13.95 47.46 22.20
CA ALA A 301 14.61 48.59 21.55
C ALA A 301 13.70 49.81 21.38
N THR A 302 12.41 49.60 21.12
CA THR A 302 11.43 50.71 21.06
C THR A 302 11.12 51.30 22.44
N ILE A 303 11.07 50.47 23.49
CA ILE A 303 10.95 50.94 24.87
C ILE A 303 12.18 51.75 25.28
N ASP A 304 13.38 51.24 25.03
CA ASP A 304 14.63 51.91 25.38
C ASP A 304 14.74 53.28 24.67
N ALA A 305 14.40 53.34 23.37
CA ALA A 305 14.35 54.60 22.63
C ALA A 305 13.32 55.59 23.19
N ALA A 306 12.17 55.12 23.68
CA ALA A 306 11.17 55.96 24.32
C ALA A 306 11.66 56.48 25.69
N VAL A 307 12.33 55.65 26.48
CA VAL A 307 12.94 56.03 27.76
C VAL A 307 14.02 57.09 27.55
N ASP A 308 14.91 56.91 26.57
CA ASP A 308 15.94 57.90 26.23
C ASP A 308 15.31 59.25 25.84
N HIS A 309 14.20 59.22 25.08
CA HIS A 309 13.47 60.42 24.70
C HIS A 309 12.83 61.13 25.91
N ILE A 310 12.35 60.37 26.92
CA ILE A 310 11.79 60.93 28.16
C ILE A 310 12.91 61.52 29.05
N LEU A 311 14.03 60.82 29.21
CA LEU A 311 15.17 61.29 29.99
C LEU A 311 15.79 62.55 29.38
N ALA A 312 15.88 62.63 28.05
CA ALA A 312 16.28 63.84 27.34
C ALA A 312 15.31 65.02 27.57
N ALA A 313 14.01 64.76 27.68
CA ALA A 313 13.01 65.79 27.98
C ALA A 313 13.08 66.28 29.45
N ASP A 314 13.30 65.39 30.41
CA ASP A 314 13.41 65.76 31.84
C ASP A 314 14.71 66.52 32.14
N THR A 315 15.83 66.14 31.52
CA THR A 315 17.10 66.89 31.62
C THR A 315 17.01 68.28 30.97
N ALA A 316 16.23 68.43 29.89
CA ALA A 316 15.94 69.73 29.30
C ALA A 316 15.08 70.63 30.21
N MET A 317 14.11 70.06 30.94
CA MET A 317 13.30 70.80 31.93
C MET A 317 14.12 71.25 33.14
N LYS A 318 15.00 70.39 33.68
CA LYS A 318 15.84 70.73 34.86
C LYS A 318 16.90 71.81 34.57
N ASN A 319 17.32 71.95 33.31
CA ASN A 319 18.30 72.96 32.89
C ASN A 319 17.71 74.31 32.48
N GLY A 320 16.43 74.58 32.79
CA GLY A 320 15.84 75.92 32.67
C GLY A 320 15.82 76.50 31.24
N LYS A 321 15.75 75.65 30.21
CA LYS A 321 15.51 76.10 28.83
C LYS A 321 14.06 75.82 28.45
N ALA A 322 13.32 76.88 28.12
CA ALA A 322 11.96 76.81 27.62
C ALA A 322 11.90 75.89 26.39
N PHE A 323 11.17 74.78 26.52
CA PHE A 323 10.87 73.87 25.43
C PHE A 323 9.85 74.55 24.50
N LYS A 324 10.27 74.88 23.28
CA LYS A 324 9.36 75.35 22.23
C LYS A 324 8.54 74.14 21.77
N SER A 325 7.24 74.17 22.02
CA SER A 325 6.30 73.18 21.49
C SER A 325 6.30 73.22 19.97
N THR A 326 6.94 72.25 19.33
CA THR A 326 6.59 71.86 17.96
C THR A 326 5.69 70.63 18.04
N THR A 327 4.45 70.87 18.44
CA THR A 327 3.33 70.03 18.06
C THR A 327 3.11 70.22 16.56
N LYS A 328 3.64 69.30 15.75
CA LYS A 328 3.03 68.97 14.47
C LYS A 328 3.23 67.49 14.17
N SER A 329 2.08 66.82 14.07
CA SER A 329 1.88 65.48 13.53
C SER A 329 2.26 64.28 14.42
N ALA A 330 1.34 63.95 15.35
CA ALA A 330 0.84 62.58 15.50
C ALA A 330 -0.42 62.59 16.40
N ALA A 331 -1.42 63.38 16.01
CA ALA A 331 -2.79 63.16 16.48
C ALA A 331 -3.38 62.06 15.60
N GLN A 332 -3.24 60.79 16.02
CA GLN A 332 -4.11 59.65 15.64
C GLN A 332 -3.56 58.35 16.23
N SER A 333 -3.79 58.11 17.53
CA SER A 333 -3.96 56.76 18.13
C SER A 333 -3.97 56.83 19.67
N ALA A 334 -4.77 57.71 20.25
CA ALA A 334 -4.98 57.73 21.70
C ALA A 334 -6.46 57.99 22.00
N SER A 335 -7.27 56.93 21.86
CA SER A 335 -8.60 56.80 22.47
C SER A 335 -9.21 55.45 22.07
N LEU A 336 -8.88 54.41 22.83
CA LEU A 336 -9.75 53.26 23.15
C LEU A 336 -8.95 52.25 23.96
N THR A 337 -8.84 52.48 25.27
CA THR A 337 -8.95 51.43 26.32
C THR A 337 -8.71 52.08 27.68
N MET A 338 -9.74 52.78 28.19
CA MET A 338 -9.95 52.83 29.64
C MET A 338 -10.89 51.67 29.99
N ALA A 339 -10.35 50.63 30.62
CA ALA A 339 -11.05 49.74 31.56
C ALA A 339 -10.13 48.53 31.86
N ALA A 340 -9.27 48.65 32.89
CA ALA A 340 -8.82 47.58 33.77
C ALA A 340 -7.53 47.98 34.49
N THR A 341 -7.59 49.00 35.34
CA THR A 341 -6.50 49.26 36.30
C THR A 341 -7.05 49.89 37.56
N ALA A 342 -7.94 49.16 38.24
CA ALA A 342 -8.43 49.50 39.57
C ALA A 342 -8.91 48.22 40.28
N ALA A 343 -7.99 47.32 40.64
CA ALA A 343 -8.18 46.27 41.67
C ALA A 343 -6.95 45.34 41.78
N LYS A 344 -5.72 45.86 41.75
CA LYS A 344 -4.51 45.02 41.88
C LYS A 344 -3.57 45.55 42.94
N GLN A 345 -4.10 45.72 44.16
CA GLN A 345 -3.32 45.99 45.38
C GLN A 345 -4.19 45.89 46.65
N LYS A 346 -4.92 44.78 46.87
CA LYS A 346 -5.45 44.43 48.19
C LYS A 346 -5.93 42.97 48.30
N ALA A 347 -5.01 42.01 48.25
CA ALA A 347 -5.23 40.64 48.77
C ALA A 347 -3.92 39.87 48.99
N ALA A 348 -2.77 40.54 49.08
CA ALA A 348 -1.52 39.91 49.52
C ALA A 348 -1.42 40.03 51.05
N ALA A 349 -2.31 39.33 51.77
CA ALA A 349 -2.31 39.31 53.24
C ALA A 349 -3.00 38.05 53.81
N SER A 350 -2.49 36.86 53.49
CA SER A 350 -2.49 35.68 54.36
C SER A 350 -1.71 34.57 53.66
N GLY A 351 -0.55 34.20 54.18
CA GLY A 351 0.32 33.15 53.64
C GLY A 351 -0.22 31.73 53.86
N GLN A 352 -1.52 31.52 53.70
CA GLN A 352 -2.17 30.22 53.86
C GLN A 352 -2.47 29.70 52.45
N GLN A 353 -1.74 28.67 52.03
CA GLN A 353 -1.98 27.99 50.76
C GLN A 353 -2.88 26.80 51.03
N ASP A 354 -4.02 26.73 50.35
CA ASP A 354 -4.92 25.59 50.45
C ASP A 354 -4.46 24.43 49.57
N ASP A 355 -4.90 23.23 49.93
CA ASP A 355 -4.70 22.02 49.13
C ASP A 355 -5.89 21.81 48.19
N LEU A 356 -5.84 22.46 47.03
CA LEU A 356 -6.86 22.42 45.98
C LEU A 356 -7.15 21.01 45.44
N THR A 357 -6.34 19.99 45.76
CA THR A 357 -6.63 18.59 45.41
C THR A 357 -7.86 18.01 46.09
N LYS A 358 -8.41 18.67 47.11
CA LYS A 358 -9.70 18.28 47.73
C LYS A 358 -10.92 18.53 46.83
N ILE A 359 -10.76 19.28 45.76
CA ILE A 359 -11.82 19.55 44.77
C ILE A 359 -11.77 18.48 43.69
N GLU A 360 -12.92 17.86 43.42
CA GLU A 360 -13.02 16.78 42.45
C GLU A 360 -12.72 17.30 41.04
N GLY A 361 -11.74 16.66 40.38
CA GLY A 361 -11.25 17.06 39.07
C GLY A 361 -10.00 17.94 39.08
N ILE A 362 -9.52 18.40 40.24
CA ILE A 362 -8.23 19.10 40.37
C ILE A 362 -7.16 18.11 40.83
N GLY A 363 -6.36 17.60 39.89
CA GLY A 363 -5.18 16.78 40.20
C GLY A 363 -3.97 17.63 40.61
N SER A 364 -2.92 16.99 41.12
CA SER A 364 -1.67 17.64 41.58
C SER A 364 -1.01 18.55 40.53
N LYS A 365 -1.08 18.18 39.25
CA LYS A 365 -0.56 19.01 38.14
C LYS A 365 -1.41 20.25 37.89
N MET A 366 -2.72 20.15 38.04
CA MET A 366 -3.65 21.28 37.86
C MET A 366 -3.56 22.24 39.04
N GLN A 367 -3.41 21.72 40.26
CA GLN A 367 -3.08 22.53 41.43
C GLN A 367 -1.78 23.33 41.22
N ALA A 368 -0.72 22.72 40.68
CA ALA A 368 0.53 23.43 40.41
C ALA A 368 0.34 24.56 39.38
N ALA A 369 -0.43 24.30 38.32
CA ALA A 369 -0.75 25.31 37.31
C ALA A 369 -1.57 26.48 37.88
N LEU A 370 -2.61 26.18 38.67
CA LEU A 370 -3.46 27.20 39.32
C LEU A 370 -2.64 28.03 40.31
N LYS A 371 -1.80 27.41 41.14
CA LYS A 371 -0.90 28.12 42.06
C LYS A 371 0.10 29.01 41.30
N SER A 372 0.61 28.56 40.16
CA SER A 372 1.50 29.38 39.30
C SER A 372 0.79 30.58 38.67
N ALA A 373 -0.53 30.50 38.49
CA ALA A 373 -1.38 31.60 38.02
C ALA A 373 -1.89 32.53 39.15
N GLY A 374 -1.47 32.30 40.40
CA GLY A 374 -1.89 33.10 41.57
C GLY A 374 -3.19 32.64 42.23
N ILE A 375 -3.76 31.52 41.81
CA ILE A 375 -4.96 30.91 42.39
C ILE A 375 -4.51 29.85 43.40
N SER A 376 -4.34 30.27 44.66
CA SER A 376 -3.70 29.45 45.71
C SER A 376 -4.58 29.12 46.91
N THR A 377 -5.80 29.67 46.97
CA THR A 377 -6.78 29.45 48.06
C THR A 377 -8.15 29.08 47.49
N TYR A 378 -9.00 28.45 48.31
CA TYR A 378 -10.37 28.11 47.91
C TYR A 378 -11.21 29.36 47.60
N ALA A 379 -11.02 30.44 48.36
CA ALA A 379 -11.73 31.71 48.13
C ALA A 379 -11.41 32.31 46.76
N VAL A 380 -10.13 32.35 46.38
CA VAL A 380 -9.71 32.87 45.07
C VAL A 380 -10.21 31.96 43.94
N LEU A 381 -10.22 30.65 44.15
CA LEU A 381 -10.75 29.69 43.17
C LEU A 381 -12.28 29.80 42.99
N ALA A 382 -13.01 30.13 44.05
CA ALA A 382 -14.47 30.31 44.01
C ALA A 382 -14.88 31.60 43.26
N GLU A 383 -14.07 32.65 43.36
CA GLU A 383 -14.31 33.94 42.70
C GLU A 383 -13.75 34.00 41.26
N SER A 384 -12.89 33.06 40.88
CA SER A 384 -12.27 33.03 39.55
C SER A 384 -13.29 32.69 38.46
N SER A 385 -13.26 33.45 37.36
CA SER A 385 -14.11 33.19 36.21
C SER A 385 -13.62 31.97 35.40
N GLU A 386 -14.53 31.33 34.66
CA GLU A 386 -14.18 30.17 33.80
C GLU A 386 -13.08 30.53 32.78
N ALA A 387 -13.09 31.76 32.26
CA ALA A 387 -12.08 32.26 31.33
C ALA A 387 -10.69 32.34 31.97
N GLU A 388 -10.59 32.77 33.22
CA GLU A 388 -9.33 32.86 33.96
C GLU A 388 -8.77 31.48 34.32
N LEU A 389 -9.64 30.56 34.76
CA LEU A 389 -9.24 29.18 35.04
C LEU A 389 -8.78 28.45 33.78
N ARG A 390 -9.46 28.68 32.66
CA ARG A 390 -9.06 28.13 31.36
C ARG A 390 -7.71 28.67 30.91
N ALA A 391 -7.50 29.98 31.02
CA ALA A 391 -6.22 30.61 30.68
C ALA A 391 -5.07 30.05 31.55
N ALA A 392 -5.29 29.87 32.86
CA ALA A 392 -4.30 29.30 33.77
C ALA A 392 -3.88 27.86 33.40
N ILE A 393 -4.82 27.02 32.99
CA ILE A 393 -4.56 25.62 32.59
C ILE A 393 -3.92 25.55 31.20
N GLU A 394 -4.33 26.43 30.28
CA GLU A 394 -3.82 26.48 28.91
C GLU A 394 -2.37 26.95 28.86
N VAL A 395 -1.98 27.91 29.71
CA VAL A 395 -0.58 28.33 29.90
C VAL A 395 0.29 27.16 30.37
N ALA A 396 -0.26 26.23 31.15
CA ALA A 396 0.44 25.02 31.59
C ALA A 396 0.40 23.87 30.56
N GLY A 397 -0.15 24.11 29.36
CA GLY A 397 -0.18 23.15 28.24
C GLY A 397 -1.11 21.95 28.45
N MET A 398 -2.07 22.04 29.37
CA MET A 398 -3.01 20.98 29.70
C MET A 398 -4.34 21.13 28.94
N ARG A 399 -4.99 20.00 28.60
CA ARG A 399 -6.27 20.01 27.88
C ARG A 399 -7.44 20.31 28.81
N PHE A 400 -8.42 21.02 28.25
CA PHE A 400 -9.67 21.44 28.87
C PHE A 400 -10.34 20.31 29.68
N SER A 401 -10.51 20.52 30.99
CA SER A 401 -11.26 19.60 31.86
C SER A 401 -12.76 19.94 31.77
N PRO A 402 -13.64 18.98 31.45
CA PRO A 402 -15.09 19.21 31.43
C PRO A 402 -15.70 19.64 32.77
N SER A 403 -14.95 19.54 33.87
CA SER A 403 -15.39 19.80 35.24
C SER A 403 -15.22 21.25 35.74
N LEU A 404 -14.65 22.15 34.93
CA LEU A 404 -14.38 23.55 35.30
C LEU A 404 -15.61 24.29 35.85
N VAL A 405 -16.79 23.98 35.31
CA VAL A 405 -18.07 24.58 35.72
C VAL A 405 -18.40 24.28 37.20
N THR A 406 -17.90 23.17 37.75
CA THR A 406 -18.20 22.75 39.13
C THR A 406 -17.16 23.19 40.15
N TRP A 407 -15.97 23.61 39.73
CA TRP A 407 -14.87 23.92 40.65
C TRP A 407 -15.13 25.18 41.48
N ALA A 408 -15.71 26.23 40.88
CA ALA A 408 -16.03 27.44 41.61
C ALA A 408 -17.05 27.17 42.75
N ARG A 409 -18.04 26.32 42.48
CA ARG A 409 -19.06 25.91 43.45
C ARG A 409 -18.48 25.02 44.56
N GLN A 410 -17.65 24.04 44.21
CA GLN A 410 -16.95 23.20 45.20
C GLN A 410 -15.98 24.04 46.06
N ALA A 411 -15.27 24.98 45.44
CA ALA A 411 -14.36 25.89 46.13
C ALA A 411 -15.10 26.83 47.10
N ALA A 412 -16.32 27.27 46.76
CA ALA A 412 -17.14 28.09 47.65
C ALA A 412 -17.53 27.35 48.94
N LEU A 413 -17.93 26.07 48.84
CA LEU A 413 -18.24 25.22 50.00
C LEU A 413 -16.98 24.89 50.85
N ALA A 414 -15.85 24.64 50.17
CA ALA A 414 -14.57 24.44 50.86
C ALA A 414 -14.09 25.71 51.58
N ALA A 415 -14.34 26.89 51.00
CA ALA A 415 -14.00 28.18 51.60
C ALA A 415 -14.90 28.54 52.81
N SER A 416 -16.18 28.12 52.81
CA SER A 416 -17.08 28.29 53.96
C SER A 416 -16.88 27.26 55.08
N GLY A 417 -16.06 26.22 54.84
CA GLY A 417 -15.77 25.16 55.80
C GLY A 417 -16.88 24.09 55.91
N GLU A 418 -17.83 24.10 54.97
CA GLU A 418 -18.95 23.16 54.91
C GLU A 418 -18.55 21.84 54.24
N TRP A 419 -17.66 21.08 54.88
CA TRP A 419 -17.09 19.84 54.34
C TRP A 419 -18.13 18.74 54.12
N ASP A 420 -19.14 18.63 54.98
CA ASP A 420 -20.21 17.63 54.86
C ASP A 420 -21.09 17.88 53.60
N ALA A 421 -21.39 19.15 53.32
CA ALA A 421 -22.14 19.56 52.13
C ALA A 421 -21.32 19.36 50.85
N LEU A 422 -20.00 19.55 50.91
CA LEU A 422 -19.09 19.27 49.82
C LEU A 422 -19.03 17.77 49.49
N GLU A 423 -18.95 16.90 50.50
CA GLU A 423 -18.98 15.45 50.29
C GLU A 423 -20.30 14.96 49.69
N GLU A 424 -21.43 15.53 50.11
CA GLU A 424 -22.74 15.21 49.53
C GLU A 424 -22.85 15.66 48.06
N LEU A 425 -22.31 16.85 47.74
CA LEU A 425 -22.22 17.35 46.38
C LEU A 425 -21.34 16.45 45.51
N GLN A 426 -20.18 15.99 46.02
CA GLN A 426 -19.29 15.06 45.33
C GLN A 426 -19.90 13.67 45.09
N LYS A 427 -20.68 13.13 46.04
CA LYS A 427 -21.38 11.85 45.85
C LYS A 427 -22.42 11.88 44.73
N ASN A 428 -23.01 13.05 44.48
CA ASN A 428 -24.00 13.25 43.41
C ASN A 428 -23.37 13.59 42.05
N MET A 429 -22.03 13.67 41.96
CA MET A 429 -21.33 13.95 40.71
C MET A 429 -20.81 12.67 40.03
N VAL A 430 -20.87 12.63 38.69
CA VAL A 430 -20.28 11.56 37.88
C VAL A 430 -19.10 12.13 37.08
N SER A 431 -17.88 11.83 37.53
CA SER A 431 -16.64 12.32 36.91
C SER A 431 -16.52 13.85 36.91
N GLY A 432 -16.82 14.51 38.05
CA GLY A 432 -16.79 15.97 38.18
C GLY A 432 -17.86 16.73 37.38
N ARG A 433 -18.99 16.07 37.10
CA ARG A 433 -20.20 16.69 36.51
C ARG A 433 -21.39 16.43 37.43
N GLU A 434 -22.27 17.42 37.57
CA GLU A 434 -23.60 17.20 38.16
C GLU A 434 -24.36 16.19 37.26
N ALA A 435 -24.98 15.19 37.88
CA ALA A 435 -25.70 14.11 37.19
C ALA A 435 -26.98 14.60 36.49
#